data_AF-A0AAE1B817-F1
#
_entry.id   AF-A0AAE1B817-F1
#
_cell.length_a   1.000
_cell.length_b   1.000
_cell.length_c   1.000
_cell.angle_alpha   90.00
_cell.angle_beta   90.00
_cell.angle_gamma   90.00
#
_symmetry.space_group_name_H-M   'P 1'
#
loop_
_entity.id
_entity.type
_entity.pdbx_description
1 polymer ?
#
loop_
_entity_poly.entity_id
_entity_poly.type
_entity_poly.pdbx_seq_one_letter_code
_entity_poly.pdbx_strand_id
1 'polypeptide(L)'
;MVNVLGAYIVLLAAASHGQSKPQCSVGRYGPSCQYQCHCARSAPCHKHDGSCRSGCEKGWFGPACQYESIGYKKMEESTMDWLMDQNDKTCKKESESPVYLALNTSIPLKWTRIVVSRP
;
A
#
# COMPACT_ATOMS: atom_id res chain seq x y z
N MET A 1 -48.41 -51.03 18.90
CA MET A 1 -48.17 -49.77 19.62
C MET A 1 -46.80 -49.27 19.21
N VAL A 2 -46.74 -48.33 18.28
CA VAL A 2 -45.49 -47.73 17.81
C VAL A 2 -45.16 -46.60 18.78
N ASN A 3 -44.21 -46.83 19.69
CA ASN A 3 -43.73 -45.80 20.61
C ASN A 3 -42.66 -44.97 19.90
N VAL A 4 -43.04 -43.77 19.48
CA VAL A 4 -42.13 -42.74 18.97
C VAL A 4 -41.39 -42.13 20.16
N LEU A 5 -40.26 -42.73 20.55
CA LEU A 5 -39.34 -42.13 21.52
C LEU A 5 -38.25 -41.37 20.79
N GLY A 6 -38.39 -40.04 20.79
CA GLY A 6 -37.27 -39.11 20.60
C GLY A 6 -36.92 -38.80 19.15
N ALA A 7 -37.60 -37.83 18.56
CA ALA A 7 -37.05 -37.09 17.44
C ALA A 7 -35.77 -36.39 17.91
N TYR A 8 -34.60 -36.93 17.55
CA TYR A 8 -33.32 -36.23 17.69
C TYR A 8 -33.32 -35.05 16.73
N ILE A 9 -33.83 -33.92 17.19
CA ILE A 9 -33.65 -32.64 16.53
C ILE A 9 -32.15 -32.34 16.63
N VAL A 10 -31.39 -32.69 15.59
CA VAL A 10 -30.05 -32.15 15.39
C VAL A 10 -30.25 -30.67 15.15
N LEU A 11 -30.18 -29.88 16.22
CA LEU A 11 -30.04 -28.44 16.14
C LEU A 11 -28.68 -28.20 15.47
N LEU A 12 -28.67 -28.13 14.14
CA LEU A 12 -27.65 -27.39 13.41
C LEU A 12 -27.85 -25.94 13.82
N ALA A 13 -27.33 -25.58 14.99
CA ALA A 13 -27.02 -24.20 15.27
C ALA A 13 -26.00 -23.80 14.20
N ALA A 14 -26.49 -23.22 13.10
CA ALA A 14 -25.69 -22.33 12.31
C ALA A 14 -25.33 -21.20 13.27
N ALA A 15 -24.22 -21.38 13.99
CA ALA A 15 -23.55 -20.27 14.62
C ALA A 15 -23.16 -19.37 13.47
N SER A 16 -24.02 -18.39 13.17
CA SER A 16 -23.61 -17.19 12.48
C SER A 16 -22.61 -16.54 13.43
N HIS A 17 -21.36 -17.00 13.39
CA HIS A 17 -20.26 -16.26 13.93
C HIS A 17 -20.23 -14.96 13.12
N GLY A 18 -20.92 -13.95 13.64
CA GLY A 18 -20.61 -12.56 13.35
C GLY A 18 -19.18 -12.34 13.81
N GLN A 19 -18.23 -12.80 13.00
CA GLN A 19 -16.83 -12.51 13.15
C GLN A 19 -16.73 -11.00 12.95
N SER A 20 -16.69 -10.25 14.05
CA SER A 20 -16.12 -8.92 14.02
C SER A 20 -14.69 -9.11 13.55
N LYS A 21 -14.45 -8.93 12.23
CA LYS A 21 -13.11 -9.03 11.66
C LYS A 21 -12.21 -8.17 12.56
N PRO A 22 -11.21 -8.74 13.26
CA PRO A 22 -10.40 -7.98 14.18
C PRO A 22 -9.84 -6.80 13.41
N GLN A 23 -10.23 -5.61 13.85
CA GLN A 23 -9.90 -4.40 13.11
C GLN A 23 -8.38 -4.25 13.13
N CYS A 24 -7.76 -4.08 11.95
CA CYS A 24 -6.32 -3.90 11.88
C CYS A 24 -5.84 -2.75 12.77
N SER A 25 -4.67 -2.95 13.37
CA SER A 25 -3.94 -1.89 14.05
C SER A 25 -3.71 -0.73 13.09
N VAL A 26 -3.55 0.48 13.63
CA VAL A 26 -3.19 1.65 12.83
C VAL A 26 -1.93 1.34 12.02
N GLY A 27 -1.93 1.74 10.74
CA GLY A 27 -0.82 1.48 9.82
C GLY A 27 -0.85 0.11 9.14
N ARG A 28 -1.90 -0.71 9.33
CA ARG A 28 -2.01 -2.04 8.70
C ARG A 28 -3.32 -2.26 7.97
N TYR A 29 -3.26 -3.07 6.91
CA TYR A 29 -4.40 -3.39 6.06
C TYR A 29 -4.32 -4.78 5.42
N GLY A 30 -5.40 -5.16 4.75
CA GLY A 30 -5.50 -6.39 3.95
C GLY A 30 -5.90 -7.64 4.75
N PRO A 31 -5.78 -8.83 4.14
CA PRO A 31 -6.03 -10.11 4.80
C PRO A 31 -5.09 -10.27 5.99
N SER A 32 -5.65 -10.62 7.16
CA SER A 32 -4.89 -10.80 8.40
C SER A 32 -4.00 -9.61 8.81
N CYS A 33 -4.27 -8.41 8.29
CA CYS A 33 -3.50 -7.20 8.54
C CYS A 33 -2.00 -7.32 8.22
N GLN A 34 -1.67 -8.13 7.20
CA GLN A 34 -0.28 -8.45 6.87
C GLN A 34 0.47 -7.32 6.14
N TYR A 35 -0.24 -6.33 5.59
CA TYR A 35 0.38 -5.24 4.85
C TYR A 35 0.48 -3.97 5.69
N GLN A 36 1.56 -3.22 5.49
CA GLN A 36 1.82 -1.93 6.13
C GLN A 36 1.60 -0.78 5.15
N CYS A 37 1.06 0.32 5.65
CA CYS A 37 0.83 1.55 4.91
C CYS A 37 1.55 2.72 5.61
N HIS A 38 2.06 3.66 4.82
CA HIS A 38 2.81 4.82 5.32
C HIS A 38 2.14 6.13 4.89
N CYS A 39 0.99 6.43 5.48
CA CYS A 39 0.24 7.65 5.15
C CYS A 39 0.87 8.89 5.82
N ALA A 40 0.73 10.05 5.17
CA ALA A 40 1.23 11.31 5.70
C ALA A 40 0.60 11.66 7.05
N ARG A 41 1.39 12.34 7.91
CA ARG A 41 1.02 12.78 9.26
C ARG A 41 0.59 11.63 10.18
N SER A 42 1.12 10.43 9.95
CA SER A 42 0.76 9.21 10.70
C SER A 42 -0.74 8.90 10.67
N ALA A 43 -1.44 9.34 9.62
CA ALA A 43 -2.86 9.10 9.49
C ALA A 43 -3.15 7.60 9.31
N PRO A 44 -4.29 7.09 9.81
CA PRO A 44 -4.68 5.70 9.57
C PRO A 44 -5.05 5.50 8.10
N CYS A 45 -4.53 4.44 7.47
CA CYS A 45 -5.04 3.99 6.18
C CYS A 45 -6.35 3.22 6.30
N HIS A 46 -7.05 3.11 5.18
CA HIS A 46 -8.24 2.28 5.08
C HIS A 46 -7.91 0.79 5.26
N LYS A 47 -8.62 0.11 6.16
CA LYS A 47 -8.24 -1.24 6.65
C LYS A 47 -8.35 -2.34 5.59
N HIS A 48 -9.13 -2.12 4.53
CA HIS A 48 -9.37 -3.12 3.49
C HIS A 48 -8.34 -3.05 2.36
N ASP A 49 -8.05 -1.85 1.87
CA ASP A 49 -7.21 -1.63 0.67
C ASP A 49 -5.93 -0.83 0.95
N GLY A 50 -5.77 -0.31 2.16
CA GLY A 50 -4.59 0.46 2.57
C GLY A 50 -4.57 1.90 2.07
N SER A 51 -5.65 2.38 1.43
CA SER A 51 -5.68 3.73 0.84
C SER A 51 -5.48 4.85 1.88
N CYS A 52 -4.70 5.86 1.50
CA CYS A 52 -4.34 7.01 2.34
C CYS A 52 -5.00 8.29 1.80
N ARG A 53 -6.00 8.83 2.53
CA ARG A 53 -6.63 10.12 2.15
C ARG A 53 -5.69 11.32 2.32
N SER A 54 -4.70 11.21 3.21
CA SER A 54 -3.69 12.24 3.45
C SER A 54 -2.54 12.22 2.44
N GLY A 55 -2.55 11.27 1.49
CA GLY A 55 -1.38 10.98 0.66
C GLY A 55 -0.32 10.19 1.43
N CYS A 56 0.84 9.99 0.79
CA CYS A 56 1.93 9.23 1.37
C CYS A 56 2.87 10.09 2.21
N GLU A 57 3.46 9.48 3.22
CA GLU A 57 4.59 10.06 3.93
C GLU A 57 5.78 10.23 2.98
N LYS A 58 6.63 11.22 3.27
CA LYS A 58 7.79 11.51 2.44
C LYS A 58 8.67 10.26 2.31
N GLY A 59 8.96 9.87 1.07
CA GLY A 59 9.74 8.67 0.78
C GLY A 59 8.90 7.41 0.58
N TRP A 60 7.56 7.51 0.59
CA TRP A 60 6.66 6.40 0.31
C TRP A 60 5.77 6.68 -0.90
N PHE A 61 5.40 5.63 -1.62
CA PHE A 61 4.51 5.73 -2.77
C PHE A 61 3.67 4.45 -2.97
N GLY A 62 2.77 4.51 -3.94
CA GLY A 62 1.83 3.44 -4.28
C GLY A 62 0.42 3.71 -3.72
N PRO A 63 -0.60 2.96 -4.18
CA PRO A 63 -1.99 3.19 -3.78
C PRO A 63 -2.25 3.13 -2.26
N ALA A 64 -1.44 2.34 -1.55
CA ALA A 64 -1.50 2.19 -0.10
C ALA A 64 -0.25 2.75 0.61
N CYS A 65 0.57 3.53 -0.10
CA CYS A 65 1.86 4.03 0.40
C CYS A 65 2.75 2.90 0.95
N GLN A 66 2.77 1.77 0.24
CA GLN A 66 3.41 0.53 0.68
C GLN A 66 4.83 0.33 0.12
N TYR A 67 5.26 1.19 -0.80
CA TYR A 67 6.57 1.11 -1.43
C TYR A 67 7.47 2.25 -1.00
N GLU A 68 8.69 1.91 -0.60
CA GLU A 68 9.70 2.87 -0.20
C GLU A 68 10.46 3.41 -1.43
N SER A 69 10.63 4.72 -1.50
CA SER A 69 11.38 5.42 -2.54
C SER A 69 12.87 5.47 -2.20
N ILE A 70 13.67 4.76 -2.99
CA ILE A 70 15.12 4.62 -2.76
C ILE A 70 15.87 5.94 -3.05
N GLY A 71 15.37 6.78 -3.96
CA GLY A 71 16.03 8.05 -4.27
C GLY A 71 15.98 9.08 -3.14
N TYR A 72 15.10 8.91 -2.15
CA TYR A 72 15.10 9.77 -0.95
C TYR A 72 16.29 9.48 -0.02
N LYS A 73 16.90 8.29 -0.10
CA LYS A 73 17.99 7.87 0.80
C LYS A 73 19.38 8.35 0.37
N LYS A 74 19.53 8.89 -0.85
CA LYS A 74 20.83 9.34 -1.37
C LYS A 74 20.93 10.86 -1.27
N MET A 75 21.17 11.36 -0.06
CA MET A 75 21.61 12.74 0.17
C MET A 75 23.12 12.83 -0.12
N GLU A 76 23.47 12.96 -1.39
CA GLU A 76 24.56 13.84 -1.80
C GLU A 76 24.29 14.27 -3.25
N GLU A 77 23.89 15.53 -3.37
CA GLU A 77 23.90 16.40 -4.55
C GLU A 77 23.40 15.80 -5.88
N SER A 78 22.17 16.13 -6.32
CA SER A 78 21.84 15.87 -7.72
C SER A 78 20.72 16.72 -8.30
N THR A 79 21.00 17.18 -9.52
CA THR A 79 20.18 17.78 -10.57
C THR A 79 18.87 17.06 -10.93
N MET A 80 18.41 16.10 -10.12
CA MET A 80 17.22 15.28 -10.33
C MET A 80 16.18 15.39 -9.21
N ASP A 81 16.20 16.46 -8.41
CA ASP A 81 15.16 16.75 -7.41
C ASP A 81 13.74 16.64 -8.00
N TRP A 82 13.55 17.15 -9.22
CA TRP A 82 12.27 17.10 -9.95
C TRP A 82 11.76 15.68 -10.21
N LEU A 83 12.63 14.66 -10.23
CA LEU A 83 12.24 13.27 -10.46
C LEU A 83 11.75 12.59 -9.17
N MET A 84 12.17 13.10 -8.01
CA MET A 84 11.96 12.48 -6.70
C MET A 84 11.17 13.38 -5.72
N ASP A 85 10.60 14.50 -6.18
CA ASP A 85 9.86 15.47 -5.37
C ASP A 85 8.47 14.99 -4.91
N GLN A 86 8.05 13.78 -5.32
CA GLN A 86 6.75 13.18 -5.04
C GLN A 86 5.55 13.97 -5.60
N ASN A 87 5.79 14.83 -6.60
CA ASN A 87 4.75 15.57 -7.27
C ASN A 87 4.66 15.10 -8.72
N ASP A 88 3.67 14.26 -9.02
CA ASP A 88 3.42 13.75 -10.38
C ASP A 88 3.11 14.85 -11.41
N LYS A 89 2.90 16.11 -10.97
CA LYS A 89 2.72 17.27 -11.84
C LYS A 89 4.04 17.98 -12.17
N THR A 90 5.10 17.71 -11.41
CA THR A 90 6.44 18.17 -11.74
C THR A 90 7.02 17.21 -12.77
N CYS A 91 7.33 17.72 -13.96
CA CYS A 91 7.92 16.95 -15.04
C CYS A 91 8.98 17.82 -15.71
N LYS A 92 10.09 17.20 -16.15
CA LYS A 92 11.03 17.85 -17.05
C LYS A 92 10.33 18.08 -18.39
N LYS A 93 10.19 19.35 -18.79
CA LYS A 93 9.63 19.73 -20.10
C LYS A 93 10.68 19.44 -21.18
N GLU A 94 10.27 18.80 -22.26
CA GLU A 94 11.12 18.29 -23.36
C GLU A 94 12.14 19.32 -23.87
N SER A 95 13.44 19.02 -23.73
CA SER A 95 14.54 19.60 -24.53
C SER A 95 15.92 18.99 -24.25
N GLU A 96 16.09 18.08 -23.29
CA GLU A 96 17.42 17.68 -22.86
C GLU A 96 17.49 16.19 -22.53
N SER A 97 18.04 15.43 -23.48
CA SER A 97 18.65 14.10 -23.36
C SER A 97 17.82 12.98 -22.71
N PRO A 98 17.98 11.72 -23.13
CA PRO A 98 17.43 10.59 -22.40
C PRO A 98 17.89 10.61 -20.94
N VAL A 99 16.97 10.31 -20.01
CA VAL A 99 17.28 10.16 -18.59
C VAL A 99 17.92 8.80 -18.39
N TYR A 100 19.21 8.78 -18.06
CA TYR A 100 19.92 7.56 -17.69
C TYR A 100 19.91 7.36 -16.17
N LEU A 101 19.38 6.23 -15.71
CA LEU A 101 19.42 5.81 -14.31
C LEU A 101 20.52 4.75 -14.18
N ALA A 102 21.64 5.12 -13.55
CA ALA A 102 22.73 4.20 -13.24
C ALA A 102 22.61 3.70 -11.79
N LEU A 103 22.42 2.39 -11.63
CA LEU A 103 22.40 1.73 -10.32
C LEU A 103 23.76 1.12 -10.05
N ASN A 104 24.56 1.78 -9.20
CA ASN A 104 25.92 1.34 -8.87
C ASN A 104 25.95 0.27 -7.76
N THR A 105 24.80 -0.09 -7.22
CA THR A 105 24.66 -1.10 -6.17
C THR A 105 23.53 -2.06 -6.51
N SER A 106 23.69 -3.32 -6.10
CA SER A 106 22.63 -4.31 -6.21
C SER A 106 21.54 -3.97 -5.20
N ILE A 107 20.43 -3.43 -5.69
CA ILE A 107 19.23 -3.15 -4.89
C ILE A 107 18.07 -4.01 -5.41
N PRO A 108 17.40 -4.79 -4.54
CA PRO A 108 16.23 -5.55 -4.97
C PRO A 108 15.06 -4.59 -5.23
N LEU A 109 14.89 -4.18 -6.49
CA LEU A 109 13.78 -3.35 -6.92
C LEU A 109 12.50 -4.18 -6.90
N LYS A 110 11.62 -3.90 -5.94
CA LYS A 110 10.27 -4.49 -5.93
C LYS A 110 9.36 -3.81 -6.95
N TRP A 111 9.52 -2.49 -7.11
CA TRP A 111 8.67 -1.64 -7.94
C TRP A 111 9.47 -0.47 -8.54
N THR A 112 9.10 -0.10 -9.76
CA THR A 112 9.58 1.11 -10.45
C THR A 112 8.37 1.90 -10.92
N ARG A 113 8.40 3.22 -10.72
CA ARG A 113 7.34 4.14 -11.13
C ARG A 113 7.94 5.22 -12.02
N ILE A 114 7.40 5.34 -13.24
CA ILE A 114 7.74 6.41 -14.19
C ILE A 114 6.42 7.07 -14.58
N VAL A 115 6.33 8.39 -14.45
CA VAL A 115 5.15 9.17 -14.84
C VAL A 115 5.52 9.98 -16.07
N VAL A 116 4.75 9.84 -17.15
CA VAL A 116 4.95 10.57 -18.40
C VAL A 116 3.72 11.44 -18.68
N SER A 117 3.96 12.69 -19.06
CA SER A 117 2.89 13.63 -19.44
C SER A 117 2.69 13.56 -20.95
N ARG A 118 1.57 12.99 -21.41
CA ARG A 118 1.20 12.77 -22.83
C ARG A 118 2.12 11.73 -23.52
N PRO A 119 1.75 10.45 -23.50
CA PRO A 119 2.52 9.38 -24.15
C PRO A 119 2.46 9.45 -25.68
#